data_AF-A0A346YUB6-F1
#
_entry.id   AF-A0A346YUB6-F1
#
_cell.length_a   1.000
_cell.length_b   1.000
_cell.length_c   1.000
_cell.angle_alpha   90.00
_cell.angle_beta   90.00
_cell.angle_gamma   90.00
#
_symmetry.space_group_name_H-M   'P 1'
#
loop_
_entity.id
_entity.type
_entity.pdbx_description
1 polymer ?
#
loop_
_entity_poly.entity_id
_entity_poly.type
_entity_poly.pdbx_seq_one_letter_code
_entity_poly.pdbx_strand_id
1 'polypeptide(L)'
;MLHFDHYAQRPKLLVTQSAPHARGTVEALAGIGVSGLVEPMLVTRDLPIDRDEAADAAALVFTSANGVEALLRQGQISDNVRLYAVGPQTAACLAQHGYRDAVVGEGDADSLLRLIFSTWRPTDGKIVHVSGKHVKCDIALELRSWGYKASRATAYVADQVEDVRETTLDAFRSGSLLGVVFVSRRAANAFCAIAEVQEVLGHKPCRFAFCLSEYIAGGINERLFSDILWSVRPTREALVHRIETCLADLQLNAPQHIQPATTENV
;
A
#
# COMPACT_ATOMS: atom_id res chain seq x y z
N MET A 1 -30.82 24.47 -11.02
CA MET A 1 -29.81 25.10 -11.90
C MET A 1 -28.47 25.02 -11.18
N LEU A 2 -27.77 23.89 -11.30
CA LEU A 2 -26.51 23.65 -10.59
C LEU A 2 -25.37 24.26 -11.41
N HIS A 3 -24.71 25.27 -10.84
CA HIS A 3 -23.52 25.89 -11.41
C HIS A 3 -22.37 24.87 -11.47
N PHE A 4 -21.92 24.58 -12.68
CA PHE A 4 -20.72 23.81 -12.97
C PHE A 4 -19.48 24.71 -12.88
N ASP A 5 -19.12 25.12 -11.67
CA ASP A 5 -17.82 25.78 -11.38
C ASP A 5 -16.96 24.89 -10.46
N HIS A 6 -16.77 23.61 -10.82
CA HIS A 6 -15.92 22.68 -10.04
C HIS A 6 -14.54 22.42 -10.65
N TYR A 7 -14.18 23.03 -11.78
CA TYR A 7 -12.87 22.83 -12.43
C TYR A 7 -11.71 23.62 -11.79
N ALA A 8 -11.97 24.44 -10.77
CA ALA A 8 -10.92 25.22 -10.10
C ALA A 8 -10.17 24.45 -8.98
N GLN A 9 -10.60 23.23 -8.62
CA GLN A 9 -9.93 22.43 -7.59
C GLN A 9 -9.22 21.22 -8.18
N ARG A 10 -7.98 21.00 -7.73
CA ARG A 10 -7.18 19.81 -8.09
C ARG A 10 -7.97 18.54 -7.76
N PRO A 11 -8.01 17.53 -8.66
CA PRO A 11 -8.65 16.25 -8.36
C PRO A 11 -8.12 15.67 -7.05
N LYS A 12 -9.00 15.07 -6.25
CA LYS A 12 -8.67 14.50 -4.95
C LYS A 12 -8.96 13.02 -4.92
N LEU A 13 -8.00 12.23 -4.43
CA LEU A 13 -8.14 10.78 -4.24
C LEU A 13 -7.94 10.41 -2.78
N LEU A 14 -8.71 9.44 -2.31
CA LEU A 14 -8.51 8.82 -1.00
C LEU A 14 -7.40 7.76 -1.10
N VAL A 15 -6.40 7.79 -0.23
CA VAL A 15 -5.29 6.83 -0.18
C VAL A 15 -5.43 5.96 1.06
N THR A 16 -5.62 4.66 0.86
CA THR A 16 -5.98 3.71 1.95
C THR A 16 -4.80 3.16 2.76
N GLN A 17 -3.58 3.58 2.41
CA GLN A 17 -2.35 3.16 3.08
C GLN A 17 -2.20 3.84 4.44
N SER A 18 -1.50 3.20 5.38
CA SER A 18 -1.10 3.86 6.62
C SER A 18 -0.20 5.06 6.34
N ALA A 19 -0.25 6.10 7.18
CA ALA A 19 0.44 7.37 6.93
C ALA A 19 1.93 7.22 6.55
N PRO A 20 2.74 6.37 7.20
CA PRO A 20 4.14 6.15 6.81
C PRO A 20 4.29 5.59 5.38
N HIS A 21 3.35 4.75 4.94
CA HIS A 21 3.38 4.11 3.61
C HIS A 21 2.68 4.95 2.55
N ALA A 22 1.75 5.82 2.95
CA ALA A 22 0.99 6.68 2.05
C ALA A 22 1.86 7.80 1.46
N ARG A 23 2.89 8.26 2.18
CA ARG A 23 3.73 9.41 1.79
C ARG A 23 4.15 9.36 0.33
N GLY A 24 4.83 8.28 -0.09
CA GLY A 24 5.33 8.20 -1.46
C GLY A 24 4.23 8.08 -2.53
N THR A 25 3.04 7.57 -2.17
CA THR A 25 1.87 7.58 -3.07
C THR A 25 1.30 9.00 -3.18
N VAL A 26 1.15 9.71 -2.06
CA VAL A 26 0.67 11.10 -2.05
C VAL A 26 1.62 12.03 -2.79
N GLU A 27 2.93 11.89 -2.61
CA GLU A 27 3.95 12.66 -3.34
C GLU A 27 3.88 12.39 -4.86
N ALA A 28 3.72 11.12 -5.26
CA ALA A 28 3.60 10.76 -6.67
C ALA A 28 2.29 11.28 -7.30
N LEU A 29 1.17 11.26 -6.56
CA LEU A 29 -0.08 11.89 -6.97
C LEU A 29 0.07 13.41 -7.13
N ALA A 30 0.75 14.07 -6.19
CA ALA A 30 0.99 15.51 -6.26
C ALA A 30 1.82 15.89 -7.50
N GLY A 31 2.75 15.02 -7.92
CA GLY A 31 3.55 15.18 -9.14
C GLY A 31 2.71 15.25 -10.43
N ILE A 32 1.54 14.62 -10.46
CA ILE A 32 0.58 14.68 -11.57
C ILE A 32 -0.60 15.64 -11.29
N GLY A 33 -0.47 16.53 -10.31
CA GLY A 33 -1.48 17.54 -9.97
C GLY A 33 -2.68 17.03 -9.18
N VAL A 34 -2.61 15.82 -8.61
CA VAL A 34 -3.67 15.18 -7.82
C VAL A 34 -3.38 15.28 -6.33
N SER A 35 -4.39 15.66 -5.53
CA SER A 35 -4.27 15.72 -4.07
C SER A 35 -4.64 14.38 -3.43
N GLY A 36 -3.86 13.92 -2.45
CA GLY A 36 -4.15 12.70 -1.69
C GLY A 36 -4.72 12.99 -0.31
N LEU A 37 -5.90 12.45 0.01
CA LEU A 37 -6.45 12.38 1.38
C LEU A 37 -6.11 11.00 1.97
N VAL A 38 -5.38 10.94 3.07
CA VAL A 38 -4.95 9.65 3.65
C VAL A 38 -5.99 9.13 4.65
N GLU A 39 -6.49 7.92 4.42
CA GLU A 39 -7.40 7.20 5.32
C GLU A 39 -6.95 5.74 5.48
N PRO A 40 -6.13 5.40 6.48
CA PRO A 40 -5.61 4.06 6.68
C PRO A 40 -6.71 3.03 6.93
N MET A 41 -6.75 1.98 6.12
CA MET A 41 -7.70 0.86 6.29
C MET A 41 -7.13 -0.31 7.10
N LEU A 42 -5.87 -0.19 7.52
CA LEU A 42 -5.17 -1.17 8.33
C LEU A 42 -4.39 -0.45 9.42
N VAL A 43 -4.51 -0.93 10.65
CA VAL A 43 -3.71 -0.48 11.80
C VAL A 43 -2.79 -1.59 12.25
N THR A 44 -1.52 -1.28 12.42
CA THR A 44 -0.53 -2.24 12.92
C THR A 44 -0.48 -2.19 14.43
N ARG A 45 -0.53 -3.36 15.06
CA ARG A 45 -0.31 -3.54 16.49
C ARG A 45 0.83 -4.53 16.71
N ASP A 46 1.75 -4.16 17.57
CA ASP A 46 2.90 -4.99 17.90
C ASP A 46 2.44 -6.24 18.66
N LEU A 47 3.10 -7.36 18.38
CA LEU A 47 2.93 -8.63 19.08
C LEU A 47 4.24 -8.94 19.80
N PRO A 48 4.19 -9.52 21.01
CA PRO A 48 5.40 -9.90 21.73
C PRO A 48 6.19 -10.89 20.88
N ILE A 49 7.46 -10.57 20.64
CA ILE A 49 8.39 -11.47 19.96
C ILE A 49 9.11 -12.26 21.04
N ASP A 50 9.13 -13.58 20.90
CA ASP A 50 10.02 -14.41 21.70
C ASP A 50 11.46 -14.04 21.33
N ARG A 51 12.10 -13.28 22.23
CA ARG A 51 13.47 -12.80 22.04
C ARG A 51 14.47 -13.93 22.11
N ASP A 52 14.18 -15.01 22.82
CA ASP A 52 15.10 -16.16 22.87
C ASP A 52 15.13 -16.84 21.49
N GLU A 53 13.98 -16.92 20.82
CA GLU A 53 13.92 -17.45 19.45
C GLU A 53 14.66 -16.59 18.42
N ALA A 54 14.66 -15.26 18.62
CA ALA A 54 15.37 -14.28 17.80
C ALA A 54 16.85 -14.10 18.19
N ALA A 55 17.23 -14.37 19.43
CA ALA A 55 18.61 -14.24 19.93
C ALA A 55 19.54 -15.30 19.31
N ASP A 56 19.00 -16.49 19.04
CA ASP A 56 19.72 -17.58 18.34
C ASP A 56 19.77 -17.39 16.81
N ALA A 57 19.25 -16.29 16.27
CA ALA A 57 19.24 -16.03 14.84
C ALA A 57 20.64 -15.62 14.36
N ALA A 58 21.21 -16.38 13.42
CA ALA A 58 22.40 -15.97 12.69
C ALA A 58 22.04 -15.00 11.54
N ALA A 59 20.79 -15.03 11.07
CA ALA A 59 20.26 -14.06 10.13
C ALA A 59 18.79 -13.72 10.41
N LEU A 60 18.42 -12.47 10.15
CA LEU A 60 17.04 -11.99 10.16
C LEU A 60 16.59 -11.63 8.74
N VAL A 61 15.38 -12.03 8.40
CA VAL A 61 14.73 -11.71 7.13
C VAL A 61 13.53 -10.83 7.39
N PHE A 62 13.46 -9.68 6.70
CA PHE A 62 12.35 -8.74 6.76
C PHE A 62 11.67 -8.62 5.41
N THR A 63 10.38 -8.93 5.37
CA THR A 63 9.54 -8.77 4.17
C THR A 63 8.66 -7.52 4.19
N SER A 64 8.85 -6.65 5.18
CA SER A 64 8.13 -5.39 5.33
C SER A 64 8.85 -4.47 6.31
N ALA A 65 8.81 -3.16 6.05
CA ALA A 65 9.23 -2.13 7.01
C ALA A 65 8.48 -2.25 8.36
N ASN A 66 7.22 -2.71 8.37
CA ASN A 66 6.50 -2.95 9.63
C ASN A 66 7.15 -4.03 10.49
N GLY A 67 7.76 -5.06 9.89
CA GLY A 67 8.49 -6.09 10.64
C GLY A 67 9.76 -5.54 11.28
N VAL A 68 10.44 -4.63 10.58
CA VAL A 68 11.63 -3.91 11.10
C VAL A 68 11.24 -3.06 12.30
N GLU A 69 10.24 -2.19 12.13
CA GLU A 69 9.73 -1.31 13.19
C GLU A 69 9.25 -2.09 14.41
N ALA A 70 8.45 -3.14 14.22
CA ALA A 70 7.88 -3.93 15.32
C ALA A 70 8.96 -4.65 16.13
N LEU A 71 10.02 -5.16 15.49
CA LEU A 71 11.16 -5.76 16.19
C LEU A 71 11.95 -4.70 16.96
N LEU A 72 12.29 -3.58 16.31
CA LEU A 72 13.17 -2.56 16.87
C LEU A 72 12.53 -1.77 18.02
N ARG A 73 11.20 -1.61 18.02
CA ARG A 73 10.47 -1.06 19.19
C ARG A 73 10.61 -1.92 20.44
N GLN A 74 10.83 -3.22 20.27
CA GLN A 74 11.02 -4.13 21.40
C GLN A 74 12.49 -4.19 21.84
N GLY A 75 13.43 -3.63 21.06
CA GLY A 75 14.87 -3.60 21.35
C GLY A 75 15.75 -3.83 20.11
N GLN A 76 17.06 -3.69 20.28
CA GLN A 76 18.04 -3.67 19.19
C GLN A 76 18.32 -5.06 18.60
N ILE A 77 18.80 -5.08 17.35
CA ILE A 77 19.38 -6.23 16.66
C ILE A 77 20.88 -6.26 16.95
N SER A 78 21.43 -7.45 17.21
CA SER A 78 22.86 -7.66 17.44
C SER A 78 23.68 -7.46 16.16
N ASP A 79 24.86 -6.85 16.28
CA ASP A 79 25.75 -6.53 15.14
C ASP A 79 26.28 -7.77 14.40
N ASN A 80 26.24 -8.95 15.03
CA ASN A 80 26.70 -10.21 14.45
C ASN A 80 25.62 -10.90 13.58
N VAL A 81 24.43 -10.31 13.46
CA VAL A 81 23.29 -10.90 12.77
C VAL A 81 23.24 -10.40 11.33
N ARG A 82 23.25 -11.31 10.35
CA ARG A 82 23.07 -10.91 8.95
C ARG A 82 21.63 -10.47 8.70
N LEU A 83 21.43 -9.35 8.01
CA LEU A 83 20.11 -8.81 7.71
C LEU A 83 19.78 -8.95 6.24
N TYR A 84 18.58 -9.47 5.96
CA TYR A 84 18.02 -9.54 4.63
C TYR A 84 16.74 -8.71 4.56
N ALA A 85 16.65 -7.86 3.55
CA ALA A 85 15.47 -7.06 3.26
C ALA A 85 14.88 -7.48 1.91
N VAL A 86 13.57 -7.70 1.85
CA VAL A 86 12.90 -8.10 0.59
C VAL A 86 13.09 -7.10 -0.53
N GLY A 87 13.27 -5.82 -0.22
CA GLY A 87 13.49 -4.78 -1.21
C GLY A 87 13.86 -3.42 -0.62
N PRO A 88 14.07 -2.41 -1.49
CA PRO A 88 14.66 -1.12 -1.12
C PRO A 88 13.91 -0.38 0.00
N GLN A 89 12.59 -0.46 0.06
CA GLN A 89 11.81 0.20 1.12
C GLN A 89 12.08 -0.39 2.50
N THR A 90 12.21 -1.71 2.60
CA THR A 90 12.50 -2.39 3.86
C THR A 90 13.96 -2.14 4.28
N ALA A 91 14.89 -2.13 3.33
CA ALA A 91 16.29 -1.78 3.57
C ALA A 91 16.46 -0.32 4.03
N ALA A 92 15.72 0.62 3.42
CA ALA A 92 15.73 2.02 3.85
C ALA A 92 15.23 2.18 5.29
N CYS A 93 14.23 1.41 5.72
CA CYS A 93 13.77 1.39 7.11
C CYS A 93 14.88 0.87 8.05
N LEU A 94 15.55 -0.24 7.73
CA LEU A 94 16.71 -0.71 8.50
C LEU A 94 17.81 0.36 8.61
N ALA A 95 18.13 1.03 7.50
CA ALA A 95 19.15 2.07 7.45
C ALA A 95 18.81 3.30 8.29
N GLN A 96 17.52 3.65 8.43
CA GLN A 96 17.06 4.72 9.32
C GLN A 96 17.35 4.42 10.80
N HIS A 97 17.43 3.14 11.17
CA HIS A 97 17.79 2.67 12.51
C HIS A 97 19.28 2.31 12.64
N GLY A 98 20.11 2.70 11.67
CA GLY A 98 21.57 2.47 11.69
C GLY A 98 22.04 1.17 11.03
N TYR A 99 21.13 0.28 10.62
CA TYR A 99 21.47 -1.00 9.99
C TYR A 99 21.59 -0.86 8.47
N ARG A 100 22.78 -0.45 8.00
CA ARG A 100 23.02 -0.13 6.58
C ARG A 100 23.50 -1.30 5.73
N ASP A 101 24.00 -2.37 6.35
CA ASP A 101 24.63 -3.51 5.67
C ASP A 101 23.64 -4.65 5.35
N ALA A 102 22.36 -4.33 5.23
CA ALA A 102 21.36 -5.32 4.85
C ALA A 102 21.52 -5.77 3.39
N VAL A 103 21.43 -7.07 3.15
CA VAL A 103 21.38 -7.63 1.78
C VAL A 103 19.97 -7.43 1.23
N VAL A 104 19.84 -6.81 0.07
CA VAL A 104 18.55 -6.32 -0.45
C VAL A 104 18.11 -7.09 -1.68
N GLY A 105 16.89 -7.66 -1.65
CA GLY A 105 16.22 -8.27 -2.80
C GLY A 105 15.56 -7.25 -3.73
N GLU A 106 14.79 -7.73 -4.72
CA GLU A 106 14.18 -6.89 -5.75
C GLU A 106 12.75 -6.43 -5.42
N GLY A 107 12.23 -6.77 -4.24
CA GLY A 107 10.92 -6.35 -3.74
C GLY A 107 9.89 -7.46 -3.63
N ASP A 108 10.25 -8.70 -3.94
CA ASP A 108 9.37 -9.88 -3.87
C ASP A 108 10.02 -11.06 -3.15
N ALA A 109 9.20 -12.05 -2.78
CA ALA A 109 9.64 -13.21 -2.01
C ALA A 109 10.59 -14.12 -2.80
N ASP A 110 10.39 -14.27 -4.10
CA ASP A 110 11.18 -15.18 -4.94
C ASP A 110 12.58 -14.63 -5.16
N SER A 111 12.71 -13.33 -5.46
CA SER A 111 14.01 -12.67 -5.57
C SER A 111 14.79 -12.72 -4.25
N LEU A 112 14.10 -12.51 -3.12
CA LEU A 112 14.69 -12.64 -1.79
C LEU A 112 15.17 -14.08 -1.49
N LEU A 113 14.36 -15.10 -1.80
CA LEU A 113 14.75 -16.50 -1.61
C LEU A 113 15.98 -16.87 -2.47
N ARG A 114 15.99 -16.48 -3.75
CA ARG A 114 17.15 -16.68 -4.65
C ARG A 114 18.42 -16.03 -4.10
N LEU A 115 18.29 -14.83 -3.54
CA LEU A 115 19.39 -14.10 -2.90
C LEU A 115 19.90 -14.81 -1.64
N ILE A 116 19.00 -15.34 -0.81
CA ILE A 116 19.41 -16.13 0.37
C ILE A 116 20.13 -17.39 -0.08
N PHE A 117 19.59 -18.15 -1.04
CA PHE A 117 20.20 -19.38 -1.54
C PHE A 117 21.58 -19.17 -2.18
N SER A 118 21.85 -18.00 -2.75
CA SER A 118 23.16 -17.69 -3.33
C SER A 118 24.19 -17.15 -2.32
N THR A 119 23.75 -16.73 -1.12
CA THR A 119 24.61 -16.02 -0.14
C THR A 119 24.70 -16.67 1.24
N TRP A 120 23.88 -17.68 1.53
CA TRP A 120 23.79 -18.37 2.81
C TRP A 120 23.72 -19.88 2.61
N ARG A 121 24.49 -20.66 3.37
CA ARG A 121 24.41 -22.12 3.37
C ARG A 121 23.52 -22.63 4.50
N PRO A 122 22.87 -23.80 4.37
CA PRO A 122 22.08 -24.39 5.46
C PRO A 122 22.85 -24.58 6.78
N THR A 123 24.17 -24.69 6.71
CA THR A 123 25.08 -24.85 7.85
C THR A 123 25.46 -23.54 8.54
N ASP A 124 25.20 -22.38 7.94
CA ASP A 124 25.70 -21.08 8.42
C ASP A 124 24.92 -20.55 9.63
N GLY A 125 23.79 -21.18 9.96
CA GLY A 125 23.03 -20.89 11.18
C GLY A 125 21.54 -20.72 10.92
N LYS A 126 20.81 -20.40 12.00
CA LYS A 126 19.36 -20.23 11.97
C LYS A 126 18.97 -18.91 11.31
N ILE A 127 18.01 -18.97 10.40
CA ILE A 127 17.38 -17.79 9.79
C ILE A 127 16.01 -17.56 10.43
N VAL A 128 15.73 -16.34 10.88
CA VAL A 128 14.41 -15.98 11.42
C VAL A 128 13.71 -14.98 10.50
N HIS A 129 12.54 -15.36 9.98
CA HIS A 129 11.67 -14.46 9.23
C HIS A 129 10.81 -13.63 10.19
N VAL A 130 11.12 -12.35 10.29
CA VAL A 130 10.34 -11.38 11.07
C VAL A 130 9.21 -10.86 10.21
N SER A 131 7.98 -11.12 10.64
CA SER A 131 6.80 -10.95 9.79
C SER A 131 5.58 -10.46 10.57
N GLY A 132 4.55 -10.04 9.83
CA GLY A 132 3.22 -9.87 10.41
C GLY A 132 2.49 -11.21 10.54
N LYS A 133 1.40 -11.25 11.30
CA LYS A 133 0.54 -12.45 11.43
C LYS A 133 0.03 -12.93 10.08
N HIS A 134 -0.35 -12.00 9.22
CA HIS A 134 -0.79 -12.27 7.85
C HIS A 134 0.37 -12.03 6.86
N VAL A 135 0.74 -13.06 6.10
CA VAL A 135 1.79 -12.99 5.08
C VAL A 135 1.27 -13.49 3.74
N LYS A 136 1.82 -12.95 2.65
CA LYS A 136 1.59 -13.50 1.30
C LYS A 136 2.44 -14.75 1.05
N CYS A 137 3.64 -14.79 1.63
CA CYS A 137 4.59 -15.89 1.53
C CYS A 137 5.28 -16.06 2.90
N ASP A 138 5.40 -17.30 3.36
CA ASP A 138 6.11 -17.67 4.57
C ASP A 138 7.55 -18.08 4.21
N ILE A 139 8.48 -17.12 4.29
CA ILE A 139 9.87 -17.32 3.86
C ILE A 139 10.54 -18.42 4.68
N ALA A 140 10.22 -18.52 5.97
CA ALA A 140 10.80 -19.55 6.82
C ALA A 140 10.32 -20.95 6.43
N LEU A 141 9.04 -21.10 6.06
CA LEU A 141 8.52 -22.36 5.53
C LEU A 141 9.22 -22.77 4.24
N GLU A 142 9.40 -21.83 3.31
CA GLU A 142 10.13 -22.10 2.07
C GLU A 142 11.58 -22.50 2.36
N LEU A 143 12.32 -21.74 3.15
CA LEU A 143 13.71 -22.09 3.49
C LEU A 143 13.84 -23.48 4.12
N ARG A 144 12.90 -23.88 4.99
CA ARG A 144 12.87 -25.23 5.57
C ARG A 144 12.67 -26.34 4.53
N SER A 145 11.88 -26.10 3.48
CA SER A 145 11.67 -27.09 2.41
C SER A 145 12.96 -27.38 1.63
N TRP A 146 13.94 -26.46 1.68
CA TRP A 146 15.28 -26.58 1.11
C TRP A 146 16.36 -26.97 2.15
N GLY A 147 15.97 -27.41 3.35
CA GLY A 147 16.89 -27.92 4.38
C GLY A 147 17.57 -26.87 5.26
N TYR A 148 17.18 -25.60 5.18
CA TYR A 148 17.70 -24.55 6.07
C TYR A 148 17.05 -24.65 7.46
N LYS A 149 17.82 -24.32 8.50
CA LYS A 149 17.27 -24.05 9.83
C LYS A 149 16.57 -22.68 9.78
N ALA A 150 15.25 -22.67 9.68
CA ALA A 150 14.51 -21.41 9.66
C ALA A 150 13.23 -21.44 10.51
N SER A 151 12.94 -20.33 11.19
CA SER A 151 11.69 -20.13 11.92
C SER A 151 11.09 -18.75 11.65
N ARG A 152 9.84 -18.54 12.09
CA ARG A 152 9.09 -17.32 11.81
C ARG A 152 8.72 -16.63 13.12
N ALA A 153 9.21 -15.41 13.30
CA ALA A 153 8.82 -14.54 14.40
C ALA A 153 7.66 -13.65 13.93
N THR A 154 6.51 -13.78 14.58
CA THR A 154 5.33 -12.94 14.29
C THR A 154 5.39 -11.69 15.15
N ALA A 155 5.88 -10.59 14.58
CA ALA A 155 6.20 -9.35 15.28
C ALA A 155 5.03 -8.36 15.39
N TYR A 156 4.05 -8.46 14.49
CA TYR A 156 2.91 -7.55 14.48
C TYR A 156 1.69 -8.20 13.86
N VAL A 157 0.53 -7.59 14.06
CA VAL A 157 -0.67 -7.85 13.28
C VAL A 157 -1.11 -6.54 12.62
N ALA A 158 -1.63 -6.63 11.39
CA ALA A 158 -2.26 -5.51 10.71
C ALA A 158 -3.77 -5.76 10.72
N ASP A 159 -4.48 -5.20 11.69
CA ASP A 159 -5.91 -5.34 11.88
C ASP A 159 -6.67 -4.42 10.90
N GLN A 160 -7.84 -4.86 10.44
CA GLN A 160 -8.72 -4.04 9.60
C GLN A 160 -9.42 -3.00 10.46
N VAL A 161 -9.56 -1.79 9.93
CA VAL A 161 -10.33 -0.73 10.57
C VAL A 161 -11.81 -0.95 10.25
N GLU A 162 -12.68 -0.66 11.21
CA GLU A 162 -14.13 -0.85 11.11
C GLU A 162 -14.89 0.47 10.85
N ASP A 163 -14.20 1.60 10.92
CA ASP A 163 -14.73 2.95 10.68
C ASP A 163 -13.82 3.79 9.76
N VAL A 164 -14.32 4.94 9.33
CA VAL A 164 -13.54 5.98 8.66
C VAL A 164 -13.78 7.31 9.35
N ARG A 165 -12.91 8.30 9.15
CA ARG A 165 -13.12 9.63 9.73
C ARG A 165 -14.32 10.31 9.09
N GLU A 166 -15.03 11.11 9.88
CA GLU A 166 -16.15 11.93 9.37
C GLU A 166 -15.73 12.82 8.20
N THR A 167 -14.49 13.34 8.24
CA THR A 167 -13.93 14.15 7.15
C THR A 167 -13.80 13.38 5.83
N THR A 168 -13.63 12.06 5.87
CA THR A 168 -13.63 11.19 4.69
C THR A 168 -15.07 11.01 4.17
N LEU A 169 -16.04 10.78 5.05
CA LEU A 169 -17.46 10.68 4.67
C LEU A 169 -17.97 11.99 4.05
N ASP A 170 -17.68 13.13 4.67
CA ASP A 170 -18.02 14.45 4.13
C ASP A 170 -17.40 14.72 2.76
N ALA A 171 -16.17 14.26 2.55
CA ALA A 171 -15.50 14.38 1.27
C ALA A 171 -16.18 13.54 0.17
N PHE A 172 -16.75 12.37 0.52
CA PHE A 172 -17.59 11.60 -0.40
C PHE A 172 -18.96 12.24 -0.64
N ARG A 173 -19.66 12.67 0.43
CA ARG A 173 -20.98 13.31 0.34
C ARG A 173 -20.94 14.57 -0.52
N SER A 174 -19.92 15.40 -0.36
CA SER A 174 -19.71 16.60 -1.17
C SER A 174 -19.31 16.31 -2.62
N GLY A 175 -18.91 15.07 -2.94
CA GLY A 175 -18.36 14.72 -4.25
C GLY A 175 -16.96 15.27 -4.51
N SER A 176 -16.25 15.69 -3.46
CA SER A 176 -14.88 16.22 -3.60
C SER A 176 -13.83 15.13 -3.87
N LEU A 177 -14.13 13.87 -3.53
CA LEU A 177 -13.30 12.71 -3.87
C LEU A 177 -13.70 12.12 -5.22
N LEU A 178 -12.76 12.14 -6.16
CA LEU A 178 -12.95 11.53 -7.47
C LEU A 178 -12.77 10.01 -7.42
N GLY A 179 -12.02 9.48 -6.46
CA GLY A 179 -11.75 8.07 -6.36
C GLY A 179 -10.99 7.64 -5.12
N VAL A 180 -10.80 6.33 -5.01
CA VAL A 180 -10.07 5.68 -3.92
C VAL A 180 -8.93 4.85 -4.49
N VAL A 181 -7.76 4.92 -3.86
CA VAL A 181 -6.55 4.18 -4.22
C VAL A 181 -6.36 2.99 -3.28
N PHE A 182 -6.32 1.79 -3.87
CA PHE A 182 -6.14 0.52 -3.17
C PHE A 182 -4.87 -0.19 -3.62
N VAL A 183 -3.92 -0.35 -2.69
CA VAL A 183 -2.65 -1.07 -2.93
C VAL A 183 -2.61 -2.46 -2.28
N SER A 184 -3.67 -2.85 -1.57
CA SER A 184 -3.80 -4.20 -1.01
C SER A 184 -5.25 -4.65 -0.97
N ARG A 185 -5.45 -5.96 -1.19
CA ARG A 185 -6.76 -6.61 -1.12
C ARG A 185 -7.39 -6.50 0.26
N ARG A 186 -6.58 -6.55 1.32
CA ARG A 186 -7.06 -6.44 2.71
C ARG A 186 -7.60 -5.05 3.02
N ALA A 187 -6.91 -3.99 2.57
CA ALA A 187 -7.39 -2.61 2.72
C ALA A 187 -8.65 -2.35 1.88
N ALA A 188 -8.70 -2.88 0.65
CA ALA A 188 -9.87 -2.82 -0.20
C ALA A 188 -11.10 -3.48 0.43
N ASN A 189 -10.94 -4.70 0.94
CA ASN A 189 -12.01 -5.42 1.63
C ASN A 189 -12.47 -4.68 2.90
N ALA A 190 -11.55 -4.14 3.70
CA ALA A 190 -11.88 -3.37 4.89
C ALA A 190 -12.73 -2.16 4.54
N PHE A 191 -12.26 -1.32 3.61
CA PHE A 191 -13.00 -0.15 3.15
C PHE A 191 -14.41 -0.49 2.64
N CYS A 192 -14.53 -1.54 1.82
CA CYS A 192 -15.82 -1.94 1.25
C CYS A 192 -16.77 -2.56 2.29
N ALA A 193 -16.26 -3.01 3.44
CA ALA A 193 -17.06 -3.62 4.50
C ALA A 193 -17.63 -2.59 5.49
N ILE A 194 -17.10 -1.36 5.52
CA ILE A 194 -17.54 -0.31 6.45
C ILE A 194 -18.98 0.13 6.10
N ALA A 195 -19.87 0.10 7.09
CA ALA A 195 -21.30 0.33 6.90
C ALA A 195 -21.59 1.76 6.40
N GLU A 196 -20.94 2.75 6.99
CA GLU A 196 -21.07 4.17 6.63
C GLU A 196 -20.59 4.44 5.20
N VAL A 197 -19.53 3.74 4.77
CA VAL A 197 -19.04 3.80 3.38
C VAL A 197 -20.08 3.19 2.43
N GLN A 198 -20.66 2.04 2.81
CA GLN A 198 -21.72 1.41 2.01
C GLN A 198 -22.97 2.27 1.91
N GLU A 199 -23.35 2.96 2.98
CA GLU A 199 -24.49 3.88 2.99
C GLU A 199 -24.24 5.07 2.05
N VAL A 200 -23.12 5.78 2.24
CA VAL A 200 -22.80 6.99 1.47
C VAL A 200 -22.58 6.66 -0.01
N LEU A 201 -21.76 5.66 -0.30
CA LEU A 201 -21.42 5.29 -1.69
C LEU A 201 -22.48 4.41 -2.35
N GLY A 202 -23.33 3.73 -1.59
CA GLY A 202 -24.48 3.00 -2.14
C GLY A 202 -25.55 3.94 -2.68
N HIS A 203 -25.72 5.12 -2.09
CA HIS A 203 -26.61 6.16 -2.63
C HIS A 203 -25.99 6.87 -3.84
N LYS A 204 -24.70 7.19 -3.77
CA LYS A 204 -23.94 7.86 -4.83
C LYS A 204 -22.56 7.22 -4.98
N PRO A 205 -22.39 6.28 -5.92
CA PRO A 205 -21.11 5.62 -6.14
C PRO A 205 -19.98 6.63 -6.39
N CYS A 206 -18.81 6.36 -5.82
CA CYS A 206 -17.61 7.13 -6.13
C CYS A 206 -17.20 6.83 -7.58
N ARG A 207 -16.58 7.78 -8.28
CA ARG A 207 -16.31 7.60 -9.72
C ARG A 207 -15.32 6.46 -9.95
N PHE A 208 -14.20 6.42 -9.22
CA PHE A 208 -13.13 5.45 -9.46
C PHE A 208 -12.67 4.67 -8.22
N ALA A 209 -12.42 3.37 -8.42
CA ALA A 209 -11.49 2.60 -7.61
C ALA A 209 -10.21 2.34 -8.42
N PHE A 210 -9.10 2.93 -8.01
CA PHE A 210 -7.77 2.70 -8.60
C PHE A 210 -7.02 1.64 -7.82
N CYS A 211 -6.78 0.50 -8.44
CA CYS A 211 -6.18 -0.67 -7.83
C CYS A 211 -4.76 -0.91 -8.36
N LEU A 212 -3.82 -1.25 -7.47
CA LEU A 212 -2.45 -1.57 -7.86
C LEU A 212 -2.35 -2.84 -8.75
N SER A 213 -3.35 -3.72 -8.71
CA SER A 213 -3.39 -4.91 -9.57
C SER A 213 -4.81 -5.42 -9.78
N GLU A 214 -4.97 -6.26 -10.80
CA GLU A 214 -6.22 -6.98 -11.10
C GLU A 214 -6.70 -7.81 -9.90
N TYR A 215 -5.79 -8.48 -9.20
CA TYR A 215 -6.11 -9.23 -7.97
C TYR A 215 -6.77 -8.35 -6.90
N ILE A 216 -6.41 -7.08 -6.79
CA ILE A 216 -7.05 -6.16 -5.84
C ILE A 216 -8.40 -5.70 -6.38
N ALA A 217 -8.46 -5.36 -7.67
CA ALA A 217 -9.67 -4.92 -8.35
C ALA A 217 -10.81 -5.95 -8.26
N GLY A 218 -10.53 -7.24 -8.43
CA GLY A 218 -11.53 -8.32 -8.30
C GLY A 218 -12.07 -8.53 -6.88
N GLY A 219 -11.84 -7.60 -5.96
CA GLY A 219 -12.34 -7.59 -4.58
C GLY A 219 -13.07 -6.36 -4.16
N ILE A 220 -13.13 -5.39 -5.05
CA ILE A 220 -13.88 -4.18 -4.85
C ILE A 220 -15.36 -4.54 -4.95
N ASN A 221 -16.17 -4.01 -4.05
CA ASN A 221 -17.61 -4.04 -4.19
C ASN A 221 -18.01 -3.07 -5.32
N GLU A 222 -18.39 -3.62 -6.47
CA GLU A 222 -18.71 -2.85 -7.69
C GLU A 222 -19.88 -1.87 -7.49
N ARG A 223 -20.72 -2.06 -6.47
CA ARG A 223 -21.82 -1.12 -6.18
C ARG A 223 -21.33 0.23 -5.64
N LEU A 224 -20.12 0.28 -5.10
CA LEU A 224 -19.58 1.49 -4.47
C LEU A 224 -18.85 2.39 -5.47
N PHE A 225 -18.57 1.89 -6.68
CA PHE A 225 -17.74 2.58 -7.67
C PHE A 225 -18.34 2.50 -9.07
N SER A 226 -18.26 3.59 -9.85
CA SER A 226 -18.69 3.55 -11.25
C SER A 226 -17.69 2.82 -12.15
N ASP A 227 -16.40 2.99 -11.89
CA ASP A 227 -15.32 2.40 -12.67
C ASP A 227 -14.23 1.81 -11.74
N ILE A 228 -13.79 0.60 -12.05
CA ILE A 228 -12.71 -0.08 -11.33
C ILE A 228 -11.55 -0.25 -12.30
N LEU A 229 -10.44 0.40 -12.01
CA LEU A 229 -9.27 0.47 -12.87
C LEU A 229 -8.08 -0.12 -12.15
N TRP A 230 -7.22 -0.83 -12.87
CA TRP A 230 -5.97 -1.34 -12.31
C TRP A 230 -4.77 -1.05 -13.20
N SER A 231 -3.59 -1.06 -12.59
CA SER A 231 -2.32 -0.95 -13.31
C SER A 231 -1.89 -2.27 -13.92
N VAL A 232 -1.24 -2.19 -15.09
CA VAL A 232 -0.70 -3.35 -15.84
C VAL A 232 0.40 -4.06 -15.06
N ARG A 233 1.14 -3.32 -14.22
CA ARG A 233 2.15 -3.84 -13.30
C ARG A 233 1.82 -3.41 -11.87
N PRO A 234 2.13 -4.23 -10.85
CA PRO A 234 1.85 -3.90 -9.46
C PRO A 234 2.89 -2.93 -8.87
N THR A 235 3.19 -1.85 -9.58
CA THR A 235 4.12 -0.81 -9.15
C THR A 235 3.39 0.52 -8.96
N ARG A 236 3.86 1.33 -8.01
CA ARG A 236 3.30 2.67 -7.77
C ARG A 236 3.36 3.55 -9.01
N GLU A 237 4.46 3.47 -9.78
CA GLU A 237 4.62 4.20 -11.03
C GLU A 237 3.53 3.84 -12.05
N ALA A 238 3.28 2.55 -12.27
CA ALA A 238 2.24 2.10 -13.20
C ALA A 238 0.82 2.50 -12.72
N LEU A 239 0.59 2.50 -11.40
CA LEU A 239 -0.66 2.98 -10.81
C LEU A 239 -0.87 4.48 -11.02
N VAL A 240 0.15 5.30 -10.77
CA VAL A 240 0.09 6.75 -10.97
C VAL A 240 -0.07 7.10 -12.45
N HIS A 241 0.65 6.42 -13.35
CA HIS A 241 0.45 6.55 -14.78
C HIS A 241 -1.00 6.19 -15.19
N ARG A 242 -1.57 5.12 -14.63
CA ARG A 242 -2.98 4.76 -14.91
C ARG A 242 -3.96 5.84 -14.46
N ILE A 243 -3.70 6.46 -13.31
CA ILE A 243 -4.49 7.58 -12.80
C ILE A 243 -4.36 8.78 -13.76
N GLU A 244 -3.14 9.16 -14.13
CA GLU A 244 -2.87 10.29 -15.02
C GLU A 244 -3.57 10.16 -16.37
N THR A 245 -3.43 9.00 -17.04
CA THR A 245 -4.12 8.74 -18.33
C THR A 245 -5.64 8.84 -18.18
N CYS A 246 -6.20 8.26 -17.10
CA CYS A 246 -7.63 8.33 -16.85
C CYS A 246 -8.12 9.77 -16.66
N LEU A 247 -7.35 10.62 -15.98
CA LEU A 247 -7.70 12.02 -15.78
C LEU A 247 -7.59 12.84 -17.07
N ALA A 248 -6.59 12.56 -17.91
CA ALA A 248 -6.45 13.19 -19.21
C ALA A 248 -7.66 12.86 -20.12
N ASP A 249 -8.11 11.59 -20.13
CA ASP A 249 -9.27 11.16 -20.90
C ASP A 249 -10.56 11.86 -20.44
N LEU A 250 -10.72 12.14 -19.14
CA LEU A 250 -11.87 12.88 -18.62
C LEU A 250 -11.87 14.35 -19.07
N GLN A 251 -10.70 14.99 -19.12
CA GLN A 251 -10.58 16.37 -19.57
C GLN A 251 -10.87 16.52 -21.06
N LEU A 252 -10.43 15.56 -21.87
CA LEU A 252 -10.69 15.53 -23.32
C LEU A 252 -12.18 15.31 -23.64
N ASN A 253 -12.90 14.58 -22.80
CA ASN A 253 -14.32 14.26 -22.99
C ASN A 253 -15.26 15.23 -22.25
N ALA A 254 -14.74 16.26 -21.57
CA ALA A 254 -15.57 17.31 -20.99
C ALA A 254 -16.19 18.14 -22.12
N PRO A 255 -17.50 18.47 -22.06
CA PRO A 255 -18.13 19.31 -23.08
C PRO A 255 -17.38 20.65 -23.13
N GLN A 256 -16.72 20.91 -24.26
CA GLN A 256 -16.12 22.22 -24.52
C GLN A 256 -17.27 23.22 -24.56
N HIS A 257 -17.29 24.18 -23.63
CA HIS A 257 -18.21 25.30 -23.70
C HIS A 257 -17.93 26.05 -25.01
N ILE A 258 -18.75 25.81 -26.02
CA ILE A 258 -18.80 26.64 -27.23
C ILE A 258 -19.28 28.01 -26.72
N GLN A 259 -18.36 28.98 -26.66
CA GLN A 259 -18.74 30.37 -26.45
C GLN A 259 -19.70 30.76 -27.58
N PRO A 260 -20.84 31.42 -27.28
CA PRO A 260 -21.73 31.88 -28.34
C PRO A 260 -20.95 32.82 -29.24
N ALA A 261 -20.94 32.52 -30.53
CA ALA A 261 -20.41 33.41 -31.55
C ALA A 261 -21.04 34.79 -31.34
N THR A 262 -20.21 35.80 -31.10
CA THR A 262 -20.63 37.19 -31.15
C THR A 262 -21.11 37.46 -32.57
N THR A 263 -22.41 37.36 -32.79
CA THR A 263 -23.07 37.98 -33.93
C THR A 263 -22.99 39.48 -33.75
N GLU A 264 -21.93 40.10 -34.26
CA GLU A 264 -22.00 41.49 -34.69
C GLU A 264 -22.95 41.55 -35.89
N ASN A 265 -24.13 42.12 -35.67
CA ASN A 265 -25.05 42.51 -36.73
C ASN A 265 -25.32 44.02 -36.59
N VAL A 266 -24.87 44.75 -37.62
CA VAL A 266 -25.23 46.10 -38.08
C VAL A 266 -24.79 47.29 -37.22
#